data_AF-A0A951CZR0-F1
#
_entry.id   AF-A0A951CZR0-F1
#
_cell.length_a   1.000
_cell.length_b   1.000
_cell.length_c   1.000
_cell.angle_alpha   90.00
_cell.angle_beta   90.00
_cell.angle_gamma   90.00
#
_symmetry.space_group_name_H-M   'P 1'
#
loop_
_entity.id
_entity.type
_entity.pdbx_description
1 polymer ?
#
loop_
_entity_poly.entity_id
_entity_poly.type
_entity_poly.pdbx_seq_one_letter_code
_entity_poly.pdbx_strand_id
1 'polypeptide(L)' 'MPEDSSEKQAPRNPDEVALELMKFIAVTTGYGKGTPSTGFGGKGARSSEEYADALLELFERCRSVVRKTK' A
#
# COMPACT_ATOMS: atom_id res chain seq x y z
N MET A 1 -4.02 1.85 30.02
CA MET A 1 -5.12 1.56 29.09
C MET A 1 -4.53 1.07 27.78
N PRO A 2 -4.57 -0.23 27.50
CA PRO A 2 -4.61 -0.71 26.13
C PRO A 2 -5.93 -1.46 25.92
N GLU A 3 -6.90 -0.80 25.30
CA GLU A 3 -7.99 -1.53 24.64
C GLU A 3 -7.37 -2.24 23.44
N ASP A 4 -7.09 -3.52 23.64
CA ASP A 4 -7.01 -4.53 22.59
C ASP A 4 -8.43 -4.67 22.02
N SER A 5 -8.83 -3.70 21.19
CA SER A 5 -10.10 -3.75 20.49
C SER A 5 -9.99 -4.80 19.41
N SER A 6 -10.35 -6.01 19.82
CA SER A 6 -10.96 -7.07 19.04
C SER A 6 -11.70 -6.53 17.80
N GLU A 7 -10.97 -6.31 16.71
CA GLU A 7 -11.59 -6.01 15.43
C GLU A 7 -11.93 -7.36 14.80
N LYS A 8 -13.13 -7.81 15.20
CA LYS A 8 -13.89 -8.93 14.67
C LYS A 8 -13.49 -9.22 13.24
N GLN A 9 -13.18 -10.48 12.96
CA GLN A 9 -13.13 -11.03 11.60
C GLN A 9 -14.49 -10.80 10.94
N ALA A 10 -14.67 -9.61 10.37
CA ALA A 10 -15.72 -9.31 9.44
C ALA A 10 -15.55 -10.28 8.25
N PRO A 11 -16.64 -10.70 7.59
CA PRO A 11 -16.52 -11.42 6.32
C PRO A 11 -15.59 -10.62 5.43
N ARG A 12 -14.41 -11.17 5.11
CA ARG A 12 -13.31 -10.41 4.48
C ARG A 12 -13.85 -9.68 3.28
N ASN A 13 -14.03 -8.37 3.42
CA ASN A 13 -14.59 -7.58 2.35
C ASN A 13 -13.56 -7.59 1.21
N PRO A 14 -13.98 -7.65 -0.06
CA PRO A 14 -13.04 -7.62 -1.18
C PRO A 14 -12.14 -6.37 -1.12
N ASP A 15 -12.66 -5.28 -0.55
CA ASP A 15 -11.92 -4.07 -0.27
C ASP A 15 -10.86 -4.25 0.84
N GLU A 16 -11.12 -5.02 1.91
CA GLU A 16 -10.11 -5.37 2.93
C GLU A 16 -8.99 -6.25 2.36
N VAL A 17 -9.35 -7.24 1.54
CA VAL A 17 -8.37 -8.10 0.85
C VAL A 17 -7.49 -7.27 -0.09
N ALA A 18 -8.07 -6.30 -0.79
CA ALA A 18 -7.32 -5.38 -1.63
C ALA A 18 -6.37 -4.48 -0.81
N LEU A 19 -6.79 -4.03 0.37
CA LEU A 19 -5.93 -3.27 1.30
C LEU A 19 -4.76 -4.09 1.83
N GLU A 20 -5.01 -5.35 2.23
CA GLU A 20 -3.93 -6.26 2.66
C GLU A 20 -2.93 -6.53 1.53
N LEU A 21 -3.41 -6.80 0.32
CA LEU A 21 -2.58 -7.03 -0.87
C LEU A 21 -1.74 -5.80 -1.23
N MET A 22 -2.36 -4.62 -1.24
CA MET A 22 -1.67 -3.34 -1.47
C MET A 22 -0.55 -3.12 -0.44
N LYS A 23 -0.85 -3.31 0.86
CA LYS A 23 0.13 -3.16 1.95
C LYS A 23 1.30 -4.13 1.77
N PHE A 24 1.02 -5.39 1.43
CA PHE A 24 2.03 -6.40 1.15
C PHE A 24 2.95 -5.96 0.01
N ILE A 25 2.40 -5.51 -1.12
CA ILE A 25 3.18 -5.04 -2.28
C ILE A 25 4.02 -3.82 -1.90
N ALA A 26 3.43 -2.83 -1.22
CA ALA A 26 4.13 -1.60 -0.85
C ALA A 26 5.32 -1.86 0.08
N VAL A 27 5.18 -2.78 1.05
CA VAL A 27 6.25 -3.15 1.98
C VAL A 27 7.33 -3.99 1.31
N THR A 28 6.94 -4.97 0.49
CA THR A 28 7.89 -5.90 -0.15
C THR A 28 8.71 -5.26 -1.27
N THR A 29 8.09 -4.37 -2.05
CA THR A 29 8.75 -3.73 -3.20
C THR A 29 9.30 -2.34 -2.91
N GLY A 30 8.96 -1.77 -1.73
CA GLY A 30 9.22 -0.36 -1.45
C GLY A 30 8.43 0.56 -2.39
N TYR A 31 7.24 0.14 -2.84
CA TYR A 31 6.47 0.83 -3.87
C TYR A 31 6.28 2.31 -3.55
N GLY A 32 6.92 3.17 -4.32
CA GLY A 32 6.88 4.62 -4.18
C GLY A 32 7.84 5.23 -3.16
N LYS A 33 8.47 4.44 -2.31
CA LYS A 33 9.62 4.94 -1.54
C LYS A 33 10.74 5.14 -2.56
N GLY A 34 11.14 6.40 -2.77
CA GLY A 34 12.26 6.69 -3.66
C GLY A 34 13.49 5.90 -3.22
N THR A 35 14.19 5.27 -4.17
CA THR A 35 15.41 4.52 -3.88
C THR A 35 16.37 5.42 -3.10
N PRO A 36 16.87 5.01 -1.92
CA PRO A 36 17.88 5.78 -1.21
C PRO A 36 19.13 5.84 -2.09
N SER A 37 19.34 6.99 -2.73
CA SER A 37 20.52 7.27 -3.52
C SER A 37 21.72 7.43 -2.58
N THR A 38 22.53 6.39 -2.44
CA THR A 38 23.86 6.49 -1.82
C THR A 38 24.83 7.09 -2.83
N GLY A 39 24.82 8.42 -2.94
CA GLY A 39 25.68 9.17 -3.86
C GLY A 39 25.32 10.64 -3.87
N PHE A 40 26.33 11.51 -3.88
CA PHE A 40 26.22 12.97 -3.91
C PHE A 40 25.62 13.43 -5.25
N GLY A 41 24.31 13.30 -5.39
CA GLY A 41 23.59 13.50 -6.65
C GLY A 41 22.09 13.28 -6.45
N GLY A 42 21.46 14.21 -5.72
CA GLY A 42 20.03 14.18 -5.43
C GLY A 42 19.18 14.34 -6.68
N LYS A 43 18.73 13.23 -7.26
CA LYS A 43 17.34 13.17 -7.73
C LYS A 43 16.53 12.65 -6.56
N GLY A 44 15.85 13.60 -5.91
CA GLY A 44 15.22 13.43 -4.61
C GLY A 44 14.31 12.20 -4.55
N ALA A 45 14.22 11.64 -3.35
CA ALA A 45 13.14 10.73 -3.01
C ALA A 45 11.81 11.33 -3.48
N ARG A 46 10.93 10.54 -4.09
CA ARG A 46 9.58 10.99 -4.46
C ARG A 46 8.96 11.76 -3.30
N SER A 47 8.33 12.88 -3.62
CA SER A 47 7.63 13.70 -2.64
C SER A 47 6.57 12.85 -1.93
N SER A 48 6.22 13.19 -0.70
CA SER A 48 5.18 12.46 0.05
C SER A 48 3.84 12.40 -0.70
N GLU A 49 3.54 13.43 -1.49
CA GLU A 49 2.37 13.49 -2.37
C GLU A 49 2.45 12.44 -3.49
N GLU A 50 3.57 12.38 -4.22
CA GLU A 50 3.80 11.37 -5.26
C GLU A 50 3.84 9.94 -4.71
N TYR A 51 4.21 9.77 -3.44
CA TYR A 51 4.10 8.50 -2.75
C TYR A 51 2.65 8.12 -2.47
N ALA A 52 1.85 9.06 -1.99
CA ALA A 52 0.44 8.85 -1.72
C ALA A 52 -0.33 8.52 -3.00
N ASP A 53 -0.11 9.28 -4.08
CA ASP A 53 -0.75 9.03 -5.38
C ASP A 53 -0.42 7.63 -5.92
N ALA A 54 0.84 7.22 -5.80
CA ALA A 54 1.26 5.89 -6.20
C ALA A 54 0.53 4.81 -5.38
N LEU A 55 0.45 4.97 -4.06
CA LEU A 55 -0.28 4.05 -3.20
C LEU A 55 -1.77 3.97 -3.56
N LEU A 56 -2.40 5.10 -3.91
CA LEU A 56 -3.79 5.14 -4.36
C LEU A 56 -3.98 4.38 -5.69
N GLU A 57 -3.10 4.59 -6.68
CA GLU A 57 -3.15 3.84 -7.95
C GLU A 57 -2.98 2.32 -7.71
N LEU A 58 -2.05 1.95 -6.82
CA LEU A 58 -1.82 0.56 -6.47
C LEU A 58 -3.06 -0.07 -5.83
N PHE A 59 -3.75 0.67 -4.95
CA PHE A 59 -4.99 0.22 -4.34
C PHE A 59 -6.08 -0.08 -5.39
N GLU A 60 -6.29 0.83 -6.34
CA GLU A 60 -7.29 0.65 -7.40
C GLU A 60 -7.02 -0.60 -8.25
N ARG A 61 -5.74 -0.84 -8.57
CA ARG A 61 -5.29 -2.06 -9.25
C ARG A 61 -5.57 -3.30 -8.42
N CYS A 62 -5.18 -3.31 -7.15
CA CYS A 62 -5.42 -4.43 -6.23
C CYS A 62 -6.91 -4.74 -6.13
N ARG A 63 -7.75 -3.71 -6.00
CA ARG A 63 -9.20 -3.83 -5.92
C ARG A 63 -9.81 -4.42 -7.20
N SER A 64 -9.32 -3.99 -8.36
CA SER A 64 -9.75 -4.53 -9.65
C SER A 64 -9.39 -6.00 -9.81
N VAL A 65 -8.21 -6.42 -9.36
CA VAL A 65 -7.77 -7.82 -9.38
C VAL A 65 -8.64 -8.68 -8.45
N VAL A 66 -8.82 -8.26 -7.20
CA VAL A 66 -9.62 -9.01 -6.22
C VAL A 66 -11.07 -9.17 -6.68
N ARG A 67 -11.67 -8.11 -7.23
CA ARG A 67 -13.05 -8.15 -7.75
C ARG A 67 -13.20 -9.00 -9.02
N LYS A 68 -12.17 -9.07 -9.87
CA LYS A 68 -12.15 -9.97 -11.05
C LYS A 68 -12.04 -11.45 -10.69
N THR A 69 -11.56 -11.76 -9.49
CA THR A 69 -11.31 -13.15 -9.05
C THR A 69 -12.55 -13.76 -8.37
N LYS A 70 -13.70 -13.08 -8.43
CA LYS A 70 -14.99 -13.52 -7.90
C LYS A 70 -15.93 -13.84 -9.06
#